data_AF-A0A968T2U2-F1
#
_entry.id   AF-A0A968T2U2-F1
#
_cell.length_a   1.000
_cell.length_b   1.000
_cell.length_c   1.000
_cell.angle_alpha   90.00
_cell.angle_beta   90.00
_cell.angle_gamma   90.00
#
_symmetry.space_group_name_H-M   'P 1'
#
loop_
_entity.id
_entity.type
_entity.pdbx_description
1 polymer ?
#
loop_
_entity_poly.entity_id
_entity_poly.type
_entity_poly.pdbx_seq_one_letter_code
_entity_poly.pdbx_strand_id
1 'polypeptide(L)'
;MQNTIFRRNFITIRKSIHYKADKDAFTCWQCHDPHTYKTIARVSNNIQNTVLYDNNICLTCHADINRLEVLTTKDKANIVQKHEWLPNQELHFKNVRCVECHARLNDTLMVSHMVLPKANAVHLCAECHSQNSLLMASLYKYKVRKNRQEYGFLNSVILNESFVIGANRNYY
;
A
#
# COMPACT_ATOMS: atom_id res chain seq x y z
N MET A 1 -24.35 -0.48 5.58
CA MET A 1 -23.05 -0.75 4.91
C MET A 1 -21.82 -0.31 5.72
N GLN A 2 -21.87 0.76 6.53
CA GLN A 2 -20.69 1.20 7.31
C GLN A 2 -20.28 0.19 8.41
N ASN A 3 -21.25 -0.42 9.12
CA ASN A 3 -21.00 -1.43 10.15
C ASN A 3 -20.27 -2.69 9.63
N THR A 4 -20.49 -3.09 8.37
CA THR A 4 -19.82 -4.25 7.77
C THR A 4 -18.39 -3.97 7.35
N ILE A 5 -18.08 -2.76 6.88
CA ILE A 5 -16.71 -2.35 6.53
C ILE A 5 -15.86 -2.23 7.80
N PHE A 6 -16.39 -1.57 8.84
CA PHE A 6 -15.71 -1.44 10.13
C PHE A 6 -15.35 -2.83 10.69
N ARG A 7 -16.32 -3.75 10.75
CA ARG A 7 -16.10 -5.13 11.19
C ARG A 7 -15.02 -5.86 10.36
N ARG A 8 -15.00 -5.68 9.03
CA ARG A 8 -13.98 -6.28 8.16
C ARG A 8 -12.58 -5.68 8.39
N ASN A 9 -12.47 -4.39 8.64
CA ASN A 9 -11.21 -3.75 9.00
C ASN A 9 -10.66 -4.34 10.31
N PHE A 10 -11.48 -4.49 11.35
CA PHE A 10 -11.04 -5.15 12.59
C PHE A 10 -10.56 -6.59 12.36
N ILE A 11 -11.29 -7.37 11.55
CA ILE A 11 -10.90 -8.75 11.25
C ILE A 11 -9.54 -8.80 10.53
N THR A 12 -9.29 -7.89 9.58
CA THR A 12 -8.03 -7.86 8.83
C THR A 12 -6.86 -7.34 9.65
N ILE A 13 -7.07 -6.31 10.49
CA ILE A 13 -6.07 -5.81 11.45
C ILE A 13 -5.63 -6.92 12.39
N ARG A 14 -6.56 -7.69 12.97
CA ARG A 14 -6.21 -8.79 13.91
C ARG A 14 -5.38 -9.90 13.27
N LYS A 15 -5.36 -9.98 11.94
CA LYS A 15 -4.54 -10.93 11.17
C LYS A 15 -3.19 -10.35 10.76
N SER A 16 -2.98 -9.04 10.91
CA SER A 16 -1.76 -8.34 10.54
C SER A 16 -0.57 -8.73 11.41
N ILE A 17 0.64 -8.58 10.89
CA ILE A 17 1.88 -8.81 11.63
C ILE A 17 2.03 -7.84 12.80
N HIS A 18 1.57 -6.59 12.66
CA HIS A 18 1.67 -5.60 13.72
C HIS A 18 0.80 -5.97 14.92
N TYR A 19 -0.46 -6.36 14.68
CA TYR A 19 -1.33 -6.85 15.77
C TYR A 19 -0.76 -8.12 16.41
N LYS A 20 -0.16 -9.02 15.64
CA LYS A 20 0.44 -10.25 16.19
C LYS A 20 1.69 -9.98 17.01
N ALA A 21 2.42 -8.90 16.71
CA ALA A 21 3.62 -8.50 17.44
C ALA A 21 3.29 -7.92 18.81
N ASP A 22 2.14 -7.25 18.94
CA ASP A 22 1.69 -6.65 20.19
C ASP A 22 0.14 -6.70 20.28
N LYS A 23 -0.40 -7.84 20.68
CA LYS A 23 -1.86 -8.08 20.64
C LYS A 23 -2.64 -7.22 21.63
N ASP A 24 -1.99 -6.81 22.71
CA ASP A 24 -2.62 -6.16 23.84
C ASP A 24 -2.60 -4.64 23.71
N ALA A 25 -1.59 -4.07 23.05
CA ALA A 25 -1.50 -2.63 22.84
C ALA A 25 -1.70 -2.19 21.38
N PHE A 26 -1.72 -3.08 20.38
CA PHE A 26 -1.85 -2.66 18.99
C PHE A 26 -3.27 -2.14 18.67
N THR A 27 -3.36 -0.90 18.16
CA THR A 27 -4.64 -0.25 17.82
C THR A 27 -4.60 0.41 16.44
N CYS A 28 -5.79 0.75 15.92
CA CYS A 28 -5.94 1.50 14.66
C CYS A 28 -5.11 2.80 14.64
N TRP A 29 -4.93 3.40 15.82
CA TRP A 29 -4.32 4.72 15.99
C TRP A 29 -2.81 4.74 15.82
N GLN A 30 -2.16 3.57 15.86
CA GLN A 30 -0.73 3.48 15.61
C GLN A 30 -0.36 3.69 14.14
N CYS A 31 -1.32 3.52 13.22
CA CYS A 31 -1.16 3.88 11.80
C CYS A 31 -1.94 5.15 11.44
N HIS A 32 -3.07 5.40 12.07
CA HIS A 32 -3.96 6.50 11.72
C HIS A 32 -4.08 7.47 12.89
N ASP A 33 -3.51 8.66 12.79
CA ASP A 33 -3.71 9.69 13.82
C ASP A 33 -5.20 10.10 13.88
N PRO A 34 -5.87 10.03 15.04
CA PRO A 34 -7.31 10.31 15.15
C PRO A 34 -7.69 11.76 14.82
N HIS A 35 -6.76 12.71 14.90
CA HIS A 35 -7.00 14.13 14.68
C HIS A 35 -6.53 14.62 13.31
N THR A 36 -5.57 13.93 12.69
CA THR A 36 -4.96 14.38 11.41
C THR A 36 -5.07 13.38 10.27
N TYR A 37 -5.59 12.17 10.49
CA TYR A 37 -5.70 11.17 9.42
C TYR A 37 -6.63 11.63 8.30
N LYS A 38 -6.18 11.42 7.06
CA LYS A 38 -6.91 11.74 5.83
C LYS A 38 -6.99 10.51 4.96
N THR A 39 -8.15 10.31 4.32
CA THR A 39 -8.28 9.34 3.23
C THR A 39 -7.75 9.97 1.94
N ILE A 40 -6.43 10.12 1.84
CA ILE A 40 -5.75 10.94 0.81
C ILE A 40 -6.18 10.60 -0.61
N ALA A 41 -6.41 9.32 -0.91
CA ALA A 41 -6.86 8.85 -2.23
C ALA A 41 -8.20 9.47 -2.68
N ARG A 42 -9.05 9.94 -1.76
CA ARG A 42 -10.34 10.58 -2.07
C ARG A 42 -10.24 12.07 -2.37
N VAL A 43 -9.15 12.71 -1.94
CA VAL A 43 -8.98 14.17 -2.01
C VAL A 43 -7.84 14.59 -2.93
N SER A 44 -6.84 13.72 -3.13
CA SER A 44 -5.73 13.98 -4.04
C SER A 44 -6.06 13.50 -5.46
N ASN A 45 -5.82 14.36 -6.44
CA ASN A 45 -5.86 13.98 -7.87
C ASN A 45 -4.53 13.39 -8.36
N ASN A 46 -3.45 13.52 -7.57
CA ASN A 46 -2.13 12.98 -7.86
C ASN A 46 -1.87 11.71 -7.04
N ILE A 47 -1.51 10.61 -7.72
CA ILE A 47 -1.21 9.33 -7.06
C ILE A 47 0.08 9.39 -6.24
N GLN A 48 1.10 10.15 -6.66
CA GLN A 48 2.36 10.28 -5.95
C GLN A 48 2.14 10.92 -4.57
N ASN A 49 1.22 11.87 -4.45
CA ASN A 49 0.83 12.42 -3.15
C ASN A 49 0.17 11.36 -2.25
N THR A 50 -0.62 10.45 -2.83
CA THR A 50 -1.20 9.31 -2.09
C THR A 50 -0.10 8.36 -1.64
N VAL A 51 0.85 8.03 -2.52
CA VAL A 51 1.99 7.16 -2.22
C VAL A 51 2.83 7.74 -1.09
N LEU A 52 3.22 9.01 -1.20
CA LEU A 52 4.02 9.71 -0.20
C LEU A 52 3.33 9.75 1.16
N TYR A 53 2.04 10.13 1.19
CA TYR A 53 1.27 10.21 2.43
C TYR A 53 1.17 8.83 3.11
N ASP A 54 0.78 7.79 2.36
CA ASP A 54 0.60 6.45 2.90
C ASP A 54 1.94 5.83 3.33
N ASN A 55 3.02 6.06 2.60
CA ASN A 55 4.36 5.58 2.98
C ASN A 55 4.88 6.28 4.23
N ASN A 56 4.65 7.58 4.37
CA ASN A 56 5.07 8.33 5.56
C ASN A 56 4.46 7.79 6.85
N ILE A 57 3.23 7.23 6.80
CA ILE A 57 2.65 6.51 7.94
C ILE A 57 3.53 5.35 8.38
N CYS A 58 3.97 4.50 7.43
CA CYS A 58 4.85 3.38 7.73
C CYS A 58 6.23 3.85 8.24
N LEU A 59 6.76 4.91 7.63
CA LEU A 59 8.08 5.45 7.96
C LEU A 59 8.13 6.09 9.34
N THR A 60 7.00 6.52 9.93
CA THR A 60 6.97 7.03 11.31
C THR A 60 7.60 6.09 12.33
N CYS A 61 7.51 4.78 12.10
CA CYS A 61 8.22 3.77 12.87
C CYS A 61 9.37 3.18 12.05
N HIS A 62 9.14 2.73 10.81
CA HIS A 62 10.14 1.94 10.09
C HIS A 62 11.41 2.71 9.69
N ALA A 63 11.39 4.04 9.69
CA ALA A 63 12.58 4.88 9.48
C ALA A 63 13.05 5.61 10.74
N ASP A 64 12.32 5.50 11.87
CA ASP A 64 12.68 6.10 13.15
C ASP A 64 13.17 5.01 14.12
N ILE A 65 14.49 4.92 14.26
CA ILE A 65 15.15 3.92 15.10
C ILE A 65 14.72 4.07 16.57
N ASN A 66 14.61 5.30 17.07
CA ASN A 66 14.26 5.56 18.46
C ASN A 66 12.85 5.05 18.75
N ARG A 67 11.92 5.27 17.81
CA ARG A 67 10.55 4.76 17.96
C ARG A 67 10.47 3.24 17.85
N LEU A 68 11.27 2.61 16.99
CA LEU A 68 11.31 1.15 16.89
C LEU A 68 11.86 0.49 18.15
N GLU A 69 12.88 1.07 18.78
CA GLU A 69 13.48 0.52 20.01
C GLU A 69 12.48 0.41 21.16
N VAL A 70 11.53 1.35 21.24
CA VAL A 70 10.45 1.30 22.24
C VAL A 70 9.48 0.15 21.97
N LEU A 71 9.30 -0.24 20.71
CA LEU A 71 8.30 -1.21 20.28
C LEU A 71 8.86 -2.64 20.10
N THR A 72 10.17 -2.79 19.85
CA THR A 72 10.77 -4.10 19.63
C THR A 72 12.28 -4.13 19.88
N THR A 73 12.75 -5.25 20.41
CA THR A 73 14.18 -5.57 20.55
C THR A 73 14.75 -6.28 19.30
N LYS A 74 13.93 -6.49 18.26
CA LYS A 74 14.32 -7.20 17.05
C LYS A 74 15.28 -6.38 16.19
N ASP A 75 16.03 -7.12 15.39
CA ASP A 75 17.09 -6.61 14.52
C ASP A 75 16.62 -5.44 13.64
N LYS A 76 17.32 -4.32 13.74
CA LYS A 76 16.96 -3.05 13.10
C LYS A 76 17.18 -3.15 11.61
N ALA A 77 16.09 -3.20 10.85
CA ALA A 77 16.15 -3.26 9.41
C ALA A 77 16.36 -1.85 8.83
N ASN A 78 17.54 -1.58 8.27
CA ASN A 78 17.70 -0.46 7.35
C ASN A 78 16.81 -0.71 6.12
N ILE A 79 15.82 0.16 5.89
CA ILE A 79 14.85 0.00 4.80
C ILE A 79 15.56 -0.14 3.45
N VAL A 80 16.51 0.74 3.15
CA VAL A 80 17.24 0.76 1.87
C VAL A 80 17.96 -0.57 1.68
N GLN A 81 18.69 -1.04 2.69
CA GLN A 81 19.43 -2.30 2.64
C GLN A 81 18.50 -3.50 2.44
N LYS A 82 17.37 -3.55 3.16
CA LYS A 82 16.42 -4.67 3.04
C LYS A 82 15.65 -4.68 1.72
N HIS A 83 15.76 -3.62 0.92
CA HIS A 83 15.13 -3.48 -0.38
C HIS A 83 16.14 -3.38 -1.53
N GLU A 84 17.38 -3.84 -1.34
CA GLU A 84 18.44 -3.88 -2.37
C GLU A 84 18.05 -4.62 -3.66
N TRP A 85 17.09 -5.53 -3.57
CA TRP A 85 16.56 -6.28 -4.71
C TRP A 85 15.65 -5.44 -5.64
N LEU A 86 15.15 -4.29 -5.19
CA LEU A 86 14.31 -3.41 -6.00
C LEU A 86 15.16 -2.59 -6.98
N PRO A 87 14.86 -2.62 -8.29
CA PRO A 87 15.51 -1.74 -9.26
C PRO A 87 15.09 -0.29 -9.03
N ASN A 88 16.06 0.64 -9.06
CA ASN A 88 15.85 2.07 -8.83
C ASN A 88 14.94 2.35 -7.62
N GLN A 89 15.39 1.95 -6.43
CA GLN A 89 14.63 1.99 -5.18
C GLN A 89 13.96 3.34 -4.92
N GLU A 90 14.68 4.44 -5.16
CA GLU A 90 14.14 5.78 -4.95
C GLU A 90 12.90 6.02 -5.81
N LEU A 91 12.96 5.70 -7.10
CA LEU A 91 11.82 5.82 -7.99
C LEU A 91 10.69 4.86 -7.59
N HIS A 92 11.02 3.64 -7.15
CA HIS A 92 10.03 2.67 -6.71
C HIS A 92 9.26 3.19 -5.48
N PHE A 93 9.95 3.67 -4.45
CA PHE A 93 9.32 4.20 -3.23
C PHE A 93 8.53 5.50 -3.47
N LYS A 94 8.88 6.29 -4.50
CA LYS A 94 8.10 7.47 -4.91
C LYS A 94 6.78 7.12 -5.59
N ASN A 95 6.65 5.92 -6.16
CA ASN A 95 5.50 5.55 -7.00
C ASN A 95 4.70 4.34 -6.49
N VAL A 96 5.22 3.58 -5.53
CA VAL A 96 4.57 2.37 -4.98
C VAL A 96 4.47 2.48 -3.47
N ARG A 97 3.29 2.16 -2.93
CA ARG A 97 3.08 2.15 -1.47
C ARG A 97 3.70 0.91 -0.84
N CYS A 98 4.20 1.01 0.39
CA CYS A 98 4.68 -0.13 1.17
C CYS A 98 3.62 -1.25 1.22
N VAL A 99 2.34 -0.88 1.38
CA VAL A 99 1.23 -1.84 1.46
C VAL A 99 0.92 -2.57 0.15
N GLU A 100 1.44 -2.14 -1.01
CA GLU A 100 1.27 -2.89 -2.27
C GLU A 100 2.03 -4.23 -2.22
N CYS A 101 3.21 -4.24 -1.60
CA CYS A 101 3.99 -5.46 -1.41
C CYS A 101 3.69 -6.13 -0.07
N HIS A 102 3.41 -5.34 0.97
CA HIS A 102 3.33 -5.83 2.35
C HIS A 102 1.92 -6.08 2.86
N ALA A 103 0.86 -5.94 2.08
CA ALA A 103 -0.50 -6.28 2.52
C ALA A 103 -1.15 -7.33 1.62
N ARG A 104 -1.93 -8.24 2.22
CA ARG A 104 -2.72 -9.21 1.44
C ARG A 104 -3.84 -8.48 0.71
N LEU A 105 -3.94 -8.64 -0.62
CA LEU A 105 -5.06 -8.11 -1.38
C LEU A 105 -6.42 -8.53 -0.83
N ASN A 106 -7.41 -7.66 -1.02
CA ASN A 106 -8.79 -7.90 -0.60
C ASN A 106 -9.76 -7.34 -1.63
N ASP A 107 -10.68 -8.18 -2.10
CA ASP A 107 -11.64 -7.79 -3.14
C ASP A 107 -12.67 -6.77 -2.63
N THR A 108 -13.01 -6.87 -1.35
CA THR A 108 -14.09 -6.09 -0.74
C THR A 108 -13.63 -4.77 -0.13
N LEU A 109 -12.37 -4.67 0.27
CA LEU A 109 -11.79 -3.46 0.86
C LEU A 109 -11.07 -2.63 -0.20
N MET A 110 -10.99 -1.31 0.03
CA MET A 110 -10.22 -0.41 -0.84
C MET A 110 -8.72 -0.53 -0.59
N VAL A 111 -8.34 -0.65 0.68
CA VAL A 111 -6.98 -0.91 1.14
C VAL A 111 -7.07 -1.99 2.21
N SER A 112 -6.24 -3.01 2.10
CA SER A 112 -6.21 -4.09 3.08
C SER A 112 -5.45 -3.67 4.33
N HIS A 113 -5.98 -4.02 5.50
CA HIS A 113 -5.29 -3.80 6.77
C HIS A 113 -4.55 -5.07 7.26
N MET A 114 -4.55 -6.15 6.47
CA MET A 114 -3.81 -7.37 6.78
C MET A 114 -2.36 -7.24 6.29
N VAL A 115 -1.55 -6.46 7.00
CA VAL A 115 -0.11 -6.32 6.75
C VAL A 115 0.59 -7.64 7.07
N LEU A 116 1.43 -8.10 6.16
CA LEU A 116 2.16 -9.37 6.19
C LEU A 116 3.61 -9.15 6.65
N PRO A 117 4.26 -10.16 7.25
CA PRO A 117 5.69 -10.08 7.53
C PRO A 117 6.51 -10.03 6.24
N LYS A 118 7.75 -9.54 6.32
CA LYS A 118 8.67 -9.39 5.17
C LYS A 118 8.81 -10.64 4.29
N ALA A 119 8.79 -11.83 4.90
CA ALA A 119 8.93 -13.11 4.19
C ALA A 119 7.75 -13.42 3.26
N ASN A 120 6.62 -12.72 3.42
CA ASN A 120 5.43 -12.88 2.61
C ASN A 120 5.14 -11.65 1.75
N ALA A 121 6.10 -10.72 1.64
CA ALA A 121 5.96 -9.58 0.74
C ALA A 121 6.05 -10.03 -0.72
N VAL A 122 5.38 -9.30 -1.62
CA VAL A 122 5.50 -9.52 -3.06
C VAL A 122 6.90 -9.13 -3.52
N HIS A 123 7.62 -10.08 -4.13
CA HIS A 123 8.97 -9.86 -4.69
C HIS A 123 9.03 -10.05 -6.21
N LEU A 124 8.02 -10.68 -6.82
CA LEU A 124 8.00 -10.93 -8.26
C LEU A 124 7.49 -9.69 -9.01
N CYS A 125 8.38 -9.02 -9.75
CA CYS A 125 8.06 -7.77 -10.46
C CYS A 125 6.84 -7.89 -11.39
N ALA A 126 6.67 -9.06 -12.03
CA ALA A 126 5.57 -9.32 -12.97
C ALA A 126 4.16 -9.26 -12.33
N GLU A 127 4.04 -9.47 -11.02
CA GLU A 127 2.77 -9.33 -10.28
C GLU A 127 2.23 -7.89 -10.35
N CYS A 128 3.13 -6.90 -10.43
CA CYS A 128 2.76 -5.48 -10.50
C CYS A 128 2.91 -4.87 -11.90
N HIS A 129 3.81 -5.42 -12.72
CA HIS A 129 4.13 -4.87 -14.05
C HIS A 129 3.51 -5.65 -15.23
N SER A 130 2.52 -6.50 -14.98
CA SER A 130 1.71 -7.17 -16.00
C SER A 130 0.38 -6.43 -16.24
N GLN A 131 -0.34 -6.81 -17.31
CA GLN A 131 -1.63 -6.19 -17.67
C GLN A 131 -2.69 -6.38 -16.59
N ASN A 132 -2.70 -7.53 -15.92
CA ASN A 132 -3.56 -7.82 -14.78
C ASN A 132 -2.76 -7.72 -13.49
N SER A 133 -2.41 -6.48 -13.11
CA SER A 133 -1.51 -6.23 -11.98
C SER A 133 -2.24 -6.12 -10.65
N LEU A 134 -1.52 -6.45 -9.58
CA LEU A 134 -1.92 -6.17 -8.19
C LEU A 134 -2.24 -4.68 -7.98
N LEU A 135 -1.53 -3.79 -8.68
CA LEU A 135 -1.71 -2.34 -8.58
C LEU A 135 -3.12 -1.90 -9.00
N MET A 136 -3.72 -2.54 -10.02
CA MET A 136 -5.10 -2.27 -10.43
C MET A 136 -6.12 -2.69 -9.37
N ALA A 137 -5.81 -3.77 -8.64
CA ALA A 137 -6.65 -4.28 -7.56
C ALA A 137 -6.45 -3.55 -6.22
N SER A 138 -5.45 -2.67 -6.11
CA SER A 138 -5.08 -1.95 -4.87
C SER A 138 -4.82 -0.46 -5.11
N LEU A 139 -3.58 -0.03 -5.36
CA LEU A 139 -3.19 1.39 -5.53
C LEU A 139 -4.17 2.20 -6.40
N TYR A 140 -4.51 1.66 -7.56
CA TYR A 140 -5.34 2.33 -8.55
C TYR A 140 -6.84 2.05 -8.41
N LYS A 141 -7.24 1.14 -7.51
CA LYS A 141 -8.62 0.65 -7.38
C LYS A 141 -9.65 1.78 -7.22
N TYR A 142 -9.33 2.79 -6.42
CA TYR A 142 -10.23 3.93 -6.21
C TYR A 142 -10.39 4.78 -7.48
N LYS A 143 -9.27 5.16 -8.10
CA LYS A 143 -9.26 5.99 -9.32
C LYS A 143 -9.94 5.28 -10.48
N VAL A 144 -9.71 3.97 -10.66
CA VAL A 144 -10.39 3.14 -11.66
C VAL A 144 -11.90 3.11 -11.43
N ARG A 145 -12.35 2.90 -10.19
CA ARG A 145 -13.79 2.90 -9.85
C ARG A 145 -14.42 4.27 -10.11
N LYS A 146 -13.76 5.35 -9.71
CA LYS A 146 -14.23 6.73 -9.91
C LYS A 146 -14.30 7.08 -11.40
N ASN A 147 -13.23 6.84 -12.15
CA ASN A 147 -13.19 7.12 -13.60
C ASN A 147 -14.24 6.31 -14.38
N ARG A 148 -14.46 5.05 -14.01
CA ARG A 148 -15.52 4.23 -14.60
C ARG A 148 -16.91 4.80 -14.32
N GLN A 149 -17.15 5.33 -13.12
CA GLN A 149 -18.42 5.94 -12.74
C GLN A 149 -18.65 7.29 -13.42
N GLU A 150 -17.61 8.13 -13.51
CA GLU A 150 -17.71 9.49 -14.04
C GLU A 150 -17.68 9.53 -15.57
N TYR A 151 -16.86 8.69 -16.19
CA TYR A 151 -16.55 8.78 -17.62
C TYR A 151 -16.82 7.49 -18.41
N GLY A 152 -17.05 6.34 -17.74
CA GLY A 152 -17.35 5.07 -18.42
C GLY A 152 -16.14 4.34 -19.01
N PHE A 153 -14.91 4.86 -18.88
CA PHE A 153 -13.70 4.25 -19.45
C PHE A 153 -12.72 3.77 -18.37
N LEU A 154 -12.01 2.66 -18.64
CA LEU A 154 -10.96 2.12 -17.76
C LEU A 154 -9.54 2.61 -18.10
N ASN A 155 -9.30 2.98 -19.38
CA ASN A 155 -7.94 3.11 -19.92
C ASN A 155 -7.14 4.30 -19.40
N SER A 156 -7.77 5.33 -18.83
CA SER A 156 -7.05 6.55 -18.44
C SER A 156 -6.03 6.35 -17.32
N VAL A 157 -6.18 5.32 -16.49
CA VAL A 157 -5.21 5.00 -15.43
C VAL A 157 -4.04 4.17 -16.00
N ILE A 158 -4.33 3.23 -16.89
CA ILE A 158 -3.29 2.40 -17.51
C ILE A 158 -2.34 3.23 -18.37
N LEU A 159 -2.90 4.17 -19.14
CA LEU A 159 -2.14 5.02 -20.07
C LEU A 159 -1.26 6.06 -19.37
N ASN A 160 -1.67 6.56 -18.20
CA ASN A 160 -0.99 7.69 -17.55
C ASN A 160 -0.19 7.32 -16.30
N GLU A 161 -0.51 6.20 -15.63
CA GLU A 161 -0.02 5.93 -14.27
C GLU A 161 0.75 4.60 -14.14
N SER A 162 0.58 3.64 -15.05
CA SER A 162 1.18 2.31 -14.89
C SER A 162 2.14 1.95 -16.02
N PHE A 163 3.40 1.70 -15.66
CA PHE A 163 4.31 0.99 -16.55
C PHE A 163 3.94 -0.49 -16.60
N VAL A 164 3.32 -0.91 -17.70
CA VAL A 164 2.94 -2.30 -17.96
C VAL A 164 3.79 -2.85 -19.10
N ILE A 165 4.47 -3.96 -18.83
CA ILE A 165 5.28 -4.66 -19.84
C ILE A 165 4.35 -5.14 -20.95
N GLY A 166 4.62 -4.69 -22.18
CA GLY A 166 3.84 -5.04 -23.37
C GLY A 166 2.60 -4.18 -23.63
N ALA A 167 2.21 -3.26 -22.74
CA ALA A 167 1.12 -2.30 -23.03
C ALA A 167 1.58 -1.11 -23.88
N ASN A 168 2.89 -0.79 -23.87
CA ASN A 168 3.47 0.31 -24.62
C ASN A 168 4.20 -0.14 -25.90
N ARG A 169 3.89 -1.33 -26.43
CA ARG A 169 4.42 -1.75 -27.74
C ARG A 169 3.54 -1.14 -28.84
N ASN A 170 4.01 -0.05 -29.44
CA ASN A 170 3.51 0.40 -30.73
C ASN A 170 3.92 -0.65 -31.77
N TYR A 171 2.95 -1.37 -32.34
CA TYR A 171 3.19 -2.17 -33.53
C TYR A 171 3.21 -1.20 -34.71
N TYR A 172 4.40 -0.97 -35.26
CA TYR A 172 4.53 -0.46 -36.63
C TYR A 172 4.34 -1.62 -37.60
#